data_AF-A0A929E7X0-F1
#
_entry.id   AF-A0A929E7X0-F1
#
_cell.length_a   1.000
_cell.length_b   1.000
_cell.length_c   1.000
_cell.angle_alpha   90.00
_cell.angle_beta   90.00
_cell.angle_gamma   90.00
#
_symmetry.space_group_name_H-M   'P 1'
#
loop_
_entity.id
_entity.type
_entity.pdbx_description
1 polymer ?
#
loop_
_entity_poly.entity_id
_entity_poly.type
_entity_poly.pdbx_seq_one_letter_code
_entity_poly.pdbx_strand_id
1 'polypeptide(L)'
;MKLNKRGRATKHVISGLIATVLLGMGLNGCDIVMTPTSADIPIVEESIDQQALVMFYVEIPDNTPKDETLLLSVLDEVTGLALNTQRYSMTVIDNRHYLVGVPATLGSVIKYRYSRQGSLLAEEHMSDDRPVRYRLYRVDGPGEVHDVITRWNDTVFNDPTGRITGTVHDAANGKPLANILIAAGGAQALTTGDGKFFIEGLPPGTHNLVAYSLDGSYGTFQQGATVASDSNTQASIQLSLSPRIDVAFLVHVPEGTPPTVPLRMAGNLSTLGNTYANLSGGISTLASEMPTLSLLPDGSFGIILSLPIGSDIRYKFTLGDGFWNAERSTDGAFVTRQILVGEETSVVEDYVQTWSVGTTAPITFDITVPENTPPDEDIYIQFNPYGWTEPIPMWQLSEYRWAYILYSPIDMIGELGYRYCRSGQCGHADDARTPGAFSSGQITHPNEKAIGLTDAVETWSWLVTELPQVDVTDVKVKPRSTDFVTGFEFLPMYHPSWRGFYTSALQDIAARGGNQVIFPSSWTFTRLDPPVLEPVAGQNPLWDDITTTVAQAKDLNLKAALHAIPHFPTAVDAWWSSAPRDFAWWVSWF
;
A
#
# COMPACT_ATOMS: atom_id res chain seq x y z
N MET A 1 -4.81 41.13 68.27
CA MET A 1 -3.49 40.67 67.78
C MET A 1 -3.17 41.46 66.51
N LYS A 2 -2.18 42.36 66.40
CA LYS A 2 -0.71 42.26 66.64
C LYS A 2 -0.09 41.08 65.88
N LEU A 3 0.89 41.23 64.96
CA LEU A 3 1.67 42.38 64.42
C LEU A 3 1.74 42.28 62.86
N ASN A 4 2.47 43.03 62.00
CA ASN A 4 3.42 44.19 62.02
C ASN A 4 3.29 44.90 60.62
N LYS A 5 3.55 46.20 60.37
CA LYS A 5 4.82 46.95 60.11
C LYS A 5 5.81 46.34 59.11
N ARG A 6 6.59 47.05 58.25
CA ARG A 6 6.73 48.45 57.71
C ARG A 6 7.86 48.35 56.62
N GLY A 7 8.17 49.28 55.70
CA GLY A 7 7.72 50.64 55.32
C GLY A 7 8.22 50.98 53.88
N ARG A 8 7.79 52.07 53.21
CA ARG A 8 8.45 53.41 53.12
C ARG A 8 9.93 53.40 52.66
N ALA A 9 10.41 54.27 51.74
CA ALA A 9 9.77 55.44 51.09
C ALA A 9 10.49 55.95 49.79
N THR A 10 9.77 56.75 48.99
CA THR A 10 10.13 58.01 48.23
C THR A 10 11.62 58.48 48.16
N LYS A 11 12.12 59.22 47.14
CA LYS A 11 11.51 60.04 46.04
C LYS A 11 12.59 60.59 45.06
N HIS A 12 12.15 61.10 43.89
CA HIS A 12 12.73 62.22 43.09
C HIS A 12 14.13 62.03 42.41
N VAL A 13 14.60 62.88 41.47
CA VAL A 13 14.05 63.52 40.21
C VAL A 13 15.10 64.53 39.65
N ILE A 14 15.06 64.82 38.33
CA ILE A 14 15.75 65.90 37.57
C ILE A 14 17.18 65.65 37.00
N SER A 15 17.23 65.92 35.69
CA SER A 15 18.24 66.18 34.65
C SER A 15 19.59 66.88 34.96
N GLY A 16 20.58 66.74 34.05
CA GLY A 16 21.69 67.71 33.93
C GLY A 16 22.81 67.41 32.90
N LEU A 17 22.71 68.00 31.70
CA LEU A 17 23.77 68.35 30.71
C LEU A 17 25.05 67.50 30.45
N ILE A 18 25.13 66.97 29.22
CA ILE A 18 26.16 67.21 28.17
C ILE A 18 27.62 67.51 28.59
N ALA A 19 28.54 66.65 28.11
CA ALA A 19 29.88 67.05 27.63
C ALA A 19 30.34 66.10 26.50
N THR A 20 30.93 66.62 25.42
CA THR A 20 31.30 65.84 24.23
C THR A 20 32.79 65.99 23.90
N VAL A 21 33.52 64.88 23.77
CA VAL A 21 34.85 64.83 23.14
C VAL A 21 34.95 63.54 22.32
N LEU A 22 35.36 63.64 21.06
CA LEU A 22 35.71 62.50 20.22
C LEU A 22 37.20 62.15 20.41
N LEU A 23 37.51 60.87 20.50
CA LEU A 23 38.54 60.27 19.63
C LEU A 23 38.22 58.78 19.44
N GLY A 24 38.50 58.24 18.26
CA GLY A 24 37.97 56.94 17.82
C GLY A 24 38.98 55.80 17.80
N MET A 25 38.46 54.58 17.78
CA MET A 25 39.07 53.42 17.13
C MET A 25 37.98 52.73 16.30
N GLY A 26 38.32 52.32 15.09
CA GLY A 26 37.37 51.65 14.19
C GLY A 26 37.08 50.23 14.65
N LEU A 27 35.80 49.88 14.79
CA LEU A 27 35.38 48.49 14.93
C LEU A 27 35.36 47.85 13.54
N ASN A 28 36.09 46.74 13.37
CA ASN A 28 35.99 45.93 12.17
C ASN A 28 34.61 45.27 12.14
N GLY A 29 33.79 45.62 11.16
CA GLY A 29 32.64 44.82 10.78
C GLY A 29 33.15 43.53 10.14
N CYS A 30 32.99 42.39 10.82
CA CYS A 30 33.07 41.10 10.15
C CYS A 30 31.75 40.86 9.45
N ASP A 31 31.63 41.33 8.21
CA ASP A 31 30.61 40.86 7.29
C ASP A 31 30.88 39.37 7.01
N ILE A 32 30.26 38.50 7.81
CA ILE A 32 30.24 37.06 7.55
C ILE A 32 29.31 36.85 6.37
N VAL A 33 29.86 37.00 5.17
CA VAL A 33 29.24 36.55 3.93
C VAL A 33 29.13 35.03 4.01
N MET A 34 27.98 34.54 4.48
CA MET A 34 27.59 33.15 4.27
C MET A 34 27.29 32.97 2.79
N THR A 35 28.34 32.74 2.00
CA THR A 35 28.20 32.01 0.74
C THR A 35 27.58 30.65 1.08
N PRO A 36 26.39 30.31 0.58
CA PRO A 36 25.92 28.93 0.68
C PRO A 36 26.95 28.07 -0.04
N THR A 37 27.59 27.17 0.70
CA THR A 37 28.49 26.21 0.07
C THR A 37 27.59 25.21 -0.64
N SER A 38 27.63 25.20 -1.97
CA SER A 38 27.11 24.06 -2.74
C SER A 38 27.93 22.85 -2.30
N ALA A 39 27.36 22.05 -1.41
CA ALA A 39 27.75 20.65 -1.35
C ALA A 39 27.09 20.04 -2.58
N ASP A 40 27.92 19.67 -3.56
CA ASP A 40 27.43 19.09 -4.81
C ASP A 40 26.84 17.71 -4.49
N ILE A 41 25.52 17.67 -4.30
CA ILE A 41 24.78 16.44 -3.98
C ILE A 41 24.98 15.47 -5.15
N PRO A 42 25.41 14.22 -4.90
CA PRO A 42 25.62 13.27 -5.99
C PRO A 42 24.31 13.02 -6.75
N ILE A 43 24.35 13.29 -8.04
CA ILE A 43 23.35 12.77 -8.97
C ILE A 43 23.61 11.28 -9.13
N VAL A 44 22.58 10.47 -8.92
CA VAL A 44 22.60 9.04 -9.21
C VAL A 44 22.42 8.87 -10.72
N GLU A 45 23.53 8.92 -11.46
CA GLU A 45 23.60 8.19 -12.73
C GLU A 45 23.29 6.71 -12.45
N GLU A 46 22.63 6.00 -13.37
CA GLU A 46 22.29 4.58 -13.21
C GLU A 46 23.52 3.80 -12.70
N SER A 47 23.42 3.22 -11.50
CA SER A 47 24.52 2.47 -10.92
C SER A 47 24.95 1.34 -11.84
N ILE A 48 26.24 0.99 -11.83
CA ILE A 48 26.70 -0.29 -12.39
C ILE A 48 26.22 -1.38 -11.43
N ASP A 49 24.93 -1.69 -11.55
CA ASP A 49 24.17 -2.64 -10.76
C ASP A 49 24.89 -3.99 -10.83
N GLN A 50 25.49 -4.38 -9.70
CA GLN A 50 26.25 -5.61 -9.62
C GLN A 50 25.28 -6.79 -9.74
N GLN A 51 25.18 -7.38 -10.92
CA GLN A 51 24.27 -8.49 -11.15
C GLN A 51 24.83 -9.79 -10.54
N ALA A 52 23.99 -10.47 -9.78
CA ALA A 52 24.17 -11.84 -9.35
C ALA A 52 23.31 -12.77 -10.20
N LEU A 53 23.79 -13.99 -10.44
CA LEU A 53 22.97 -15.07 -10.98
C LEU A 53 22.42 -15.89 -9.79
N VAL A 54 21.10 -15.96 -9.67
CA VAL A 54 20.41 -16.76 -8.67
C VAL A 54 19.89 -18.04 -9.32
N MET A 55 20.26 -19.19 -8.80
CA MET A 55 19.84 -20.50 -9.30
C MET A 55 18.64 -21.00 -8.51
N PHE A 56 17.47 -20.99 -9.14
CA PHE A 56 16.23 -21.52 -8.57
C PHE A 56 16.07 -22.99 -8.96
N TYR A 57 16.25 -23.88 -7.99
CA TYR A 57 15.88 -25.29 -8.06
C TYR A 57 14.49 -25.45 -7.46
N VAL A 58 13.64 -26.25 -8.09
CA VAL A 58 12.29 -26.51 -7.57
C VAL A 58 11.89 -27.97 -7.72
N GLU A 59 11.28 -28.50 -6.65
CA GLU A 59 10.65 -29.81 -6.61
C GLU A 59 9.14 -29.69 -6.88
N ILE A 60 8.63 -30.46 -7.85
CA ILE A 60 7.20 -30.53 -8.18
C ILE A 60 6.49 -31.72 -7.49
N PRO A 61 5.18 -31.61 -7.17
CA PRO A 61 4.36 -32.73 -6.66
C PRO A 61 4.32 -33.95 -7.59
N ASP A 62 4.25 -35.16 -7.02
CA ASP A 62 4.16 -36.43 -7.77
C ASP A 62 2.98 -36.51 -8.75
N ASN A 63 1.90 -35.76 -8.49
CA ASN A 63 0.69 -35.73 -9.31
C ASN A 63 0.67 -34.61 -10.38
N THR A 64 1.77 -33.89 -10.57
CA THR A 64 1.90 -32.84 -11.59
C THR A 64 1.67 -33.42 -13.00
N PRO A 65 0.80 -32.79 -13.83
CA PRO A 65 0.64 -33.14 -15.24
C PRO A 65 1.97 -33.10 -16.01
N LYS A 66 2.17 -34.10 -16.86
CA LYS A 66 3.43 -34.32 -17.60
C LYS A 66 3.46 -33.58 -18.93
N ASP A 67 4.66 -33.48 -19.49
CA ASP A 67 4.95 -32.95 -20.82
C ASP A 67 4.59 -31.45 -21.02
N GLU A 68 4.43 -30.71 -19.93
CA GLU A 68 4.18 -29.26 -19.91
C GLU A 68 5.39 -28.47 -19.38
N THR A 69 5.54 -27.21 -19.85
CA THR A 69 6.70 -26.38 -19.51
C THR A 69 6.50 -25.70 -18.17
N LEU A 70 7.41 -25.96 -17.21
CA LEU A 70 7.47 -25.23 -15.94
C LEU A 70 8.11 -23.85 -16.15
N LEU A 71 7.52 -22.82 -15.55
CA LEU A 71 7.94 -21.42 -15.65
C LEU A 71 8.13 -20.82 -14.25
N LEU A 72 9.24 -20.12 -14.04
CA LEU A 72 9.39 -19.15 -12.94
C LEU A 72 8.95 -17.77 -13.45
N SER A 73 8.03 -17.14 -12.73
CA SER A 73 7.51 -15.81 -13.03
C SER A 73 8.04 -14.81 -11.99
N VAL A 74 8.88 -13.85 -12.41
CA VAL A 74 9.25 -12.67 -11.60
C VAL A 74 8.15 -11.62 -11.75
N LEU A 75 7.66 -11.09 -10.63
CA LEU A 75 6.42 -10.32 -10.55
C LEU A 75 6.66 -8.84 -10.26
N ASP A 76 5.98 -7.99 -11.04
CA ASP A 76 5.87 -6.55 -10.78
C ASP A 76 4.59 -6.24 -9.97
N GLU A 77 4.73 -6.11 -8.66
CA GLU A 77 3.62 -5.71 -7.77
C GLU A 77 3.22 -4.23 -7.94
N VAL A 78 4.09 -3.39 -8.52
CA VAL A 78 3.79 -1.96 -8.73
C VAL A 78 2.77 -1.80 -9.84
N THR A 79 2.96 -2.50 -10.97
CA THR A 79 1.94 -2.59 -12.04
C THR A 79 0.76 -3.48 -11.62
N GLY A 80 1.04 -4.59 -10.93
CA GLY A 80 0.06 -5.61 -10.58
C GLY A 80 0.54 -7.00 -11.01
N LEU A 81 0.38 -7.98 -10.13
CA LEU A 81 1.16 -9.23 -10.12
C LEU A 81 1.05 -10.09 -11.40
N ALA A 82 -0.01 -9.91 -12.19
CA ALA A 82 -0.25 -10.63 -13.45
C ALA A 82 -0.09 -9.75 -14.71
N LEU A 83 0.21 -8.46 -14.56
CA LEU A 83 0.06 -7.44 -15.61
C LEU A 83 1.40 -7.05 -16.27
N ASN A 84 2.52 -7.18 -15.56
CA ASN A 84 3.88 -6.95 -16.08
C ASN A 84 4.86 -8.04 -15.58
N THR A 85 4.56 -9.29 -15.89
CA THR A 85 5.29 -10.48 -15.40
C THR A 85 6.41 -10.91 -16.33
N GLN A 86 7.65 -10.99 -15.84
CA GLN A 86 8.78 -11.57 -16.58
C GLN A 86 8.85 -13.08 -16.34
N ARG A 87 8.75 -13.88 -17.41
CA ARG A 87 8.69 -15.36 -17.32
C ARG A 87 9.96 -16.02 -17.85
N TYR A 88 10.48 -16.99 -17.10
CA TYR A 88 11.65 -17.79 -17.44
C TYR A 88 11.27 -19.27 -17.51
N SER A 89 11.53 -19.93 -18.64
CA SER A 89 11.30 -21.37 -18.79
C SER A 89 12.36 -22.18 -18.03
N MET A 90 11.91 -23.13 -17.22
CA MET A 90 12.79 -23.96 -16.40
C MET A 90 13.27 -25.20 -17.16
N THR A 91 14.50 -25.61 -16.90
CA THR A 91 15.13 -26.80 -17.48
C THR A 91 14.91 -28.01 -16.57
N VAL A 92 14.50 -29.14 -17.14
CA VAL A 92 14.32 -30.41 -16.43
C VAL A 92 15.67 -30.96 -15.97
N ILE A 93 15.79 -31.34 -14.69
CA ILE A 93 16.89 -32.15 -14.16
C ILE A 93 16.51 -33.63 -14.21
N ASP A 94 15.35 -33.97 -13.63
CA ASP A 94 14.80 -35.32 -13.56
C ASP A 94 13.25 -35.29 -13.55
N ASN A 95 12.60 -36.38 -13.15
CA ASN A 95 11.14 -36.51 -13.15
C ASN A 95 10.41 -35.55 -12.18
N ARG A 96 11.11 -34.90 -11.23
CA ARG A 96 10.53 -33.99 -10.22
C ARG A 96 11.31 -32.70 -10.00
N HIS A 97 12.57 -32.63 -10.42
CA HIS A 97 13.41 -31.44 -10.20
C HIS A 97 13.64 -30.64 -11.47
N TYR A 98 13.53 -29.32 -11.36
CA TYR A 98 13.76 -28.35 -12.43
C TYR A 98 14.68 -27.24 -11.93
N LEU A 99 15.44 -26.61 -12.84
CA LEU A 99 16.28 -25.44 -12.54
C LEU A 99 16.04 -24.27 -13.48
N VAL A 100 16.28 -23.05 -13.00
CA VAL A 100 16.49 -21.87 -13.85
C VAL A 100 17.45 -20.88 -13.20
N GLY A 101 18.27 -20.21 -14.01
CA GLY A 101 19.13 -19.12 -13.56
C GLY A 101 18.48 -17.77 -13.87
N VAL A 102 18.26 -16.94 -12.85
CA VAL A 102 17.69 -15.59 -12.97
C VAL A 102 18.77 -14.56 -12.64
N PRO A 103 19.11 -13.63 -13.56
CA PRO A 103 19.98 -12.50 -13.25
C PRO A 103 19.20 -11.45 -12.44
N ALA A 104 19.78 -10.93 -11.36
CA ALA A 104 19.17 -9.89 -10.53
C ALA A 104 20.24 -8.99 -9.88
N THR A 105 19.90 -7.73 -9.63
CA THR A 105 20.80 -6.78 -8.94
C THR A 105 21.08 -7.22 -7.50
N LEU A 106 22.35 -7.15 -7.08
CA LEU A 106 22.78 -7.29 -5.69
C LEU A 106 22.04 -6.29 -4.77
N GLY A 107 21.43 -6.78 -3.69
CA GLY A 107 20.59 -5.99 -2.79
C GLY A 107 19.12 -5.93 -3.19
N SER A 108 18.72 -6.50 -4.33
CA SER A 108 17.30 -6.58 -4.71
C SER A 108 16.50 -7.59 -3.87
N VAL A 109 15.16 -7.43 -3.85
CA VAL A 109 14.24 -8.41 -3.27
C VAL A 109 13.28 -8.89 -4.37
N ILE A 110 13.54 -10.08 -4.90
CA ILE A 110 12.76 -10.70 -5.97
C ILE A 110 11.42 -11.19 -5.40
N LYS A 111 10.32 -10.72 -5.98
CA LYS A 111 8.98 -11.31 -5.84
C LYS A 111 8.75 -12.26 -7.02
N TYR A 112 8.48 -13.54 -6.75
CA TYR A 112 8.33 -14.55 -7.81
C TYR A 112 7.29 -15.62 -7.46
N ARG A 113 6.81 -16.38 -8.45
CA ARG A 113 6.03 -17.61 -8.25
C ARG A 113 6.23 -18.60 -9.40
N TYR A 114 5.85 -19.86 -9.17
CA TYR A 114 5.90 -20.92 -10.18
C TYR A 114 4.55 -21.10 -10.89
N SER A 115 4.63 -21.43 -12.17
CA SER A 115 3.47 -21.69 -13.03
C SER A 115 3.81 -22.76 -14.06
N ARG A 116 2.83 -23.54 -14.51
CA ARG A 116 2.98 -24.59 -15.53
C ARG A 116 2.17 -24.22 -16.77
N GLN A 117 2.81 -24.24 -17.93
CA GLN A 117 2.23 -23.87 -19.21
C GLN A 117 1.73 -25.10 -19.97
N GLY A 118 0.44 -25.39 -19.81
CA GLY A 118 -0.32 -26.32 -20.64
C GLY A 118 -1.18 -25.58 -21.67
N SER A 119 -2.38 -26.11 -21.94
CA SER A 119 -3.40 -25.44 -22.75
C SER A 119 -4.00 -24.18 -22.08
N LEU A 120 -3.91 -24.12 -20.75
CA LEU A 120 -4.09 -22.95 -19.91
C LEU A 120 -2.86 -22.82 -19.00
N LEU A 121 -2.68 -21.65 -18.38
CA LEU A 121 -1.64 -21.46 -17.36
C LEU A 121 -2.17 -22.00 -16.02
N ALA A 122 -1.52 -23.03 -15.49
CA ALA A 122 -1.74 -23.51 -14.13
C ALA A 122 -0.80 -22.77 -13.18
N GLU A 123 -1.34 -22.18 -12.11
CA GLU A 123 -0.58 -21.42 -11.12
C GLU A 123 -0.36 -22.26 -9.85
N GLU A 124 0.73 -22.02 -9.13
CA GLU A 124 0.99 -22.73 -7.87
C GLU A 124 0.03 -22.27 -6.74
N HIS A 125 -0.50 -23.24 -5.99
CA HIS A 125 -1.45 -23.04 -4.90
C HIS A 125 -0.92 -23.68 -3.61
N MET A 126 -1.37 -23.15 -2.47
CA MET A 126 -1.14 -23.70 -1.13
C MET A 126 -1.98 -24.95 -0.89
N SER A 127 -1.63 -25.72 0.15
CA SER A 127 -2.33 -26.96 0.54
C SER A 127 -3.82 -26.76 0.90
N ASP A 128 -4.22 -25.54 1.27
CA ASP A 128 -5.61 -25.12 1.51
C ASP A 128 -6.31 -24.49 0.29
N ASP A 129 -5.73 -24.66 -0.91
CA ASP A 129 -6.19 -24.14 -2.20
C ASP A 129 -6.19 -22.61 -2.35
N ARG A 130 -5.55 -21.87 -1.42
CA ARG A 130 -5.25 -20.44 -1.68
C ARG A 130 -4.17 -20.31 -2.76
N PRO A 131 -4.29 -19.39 -3.73
CA PRO A 131 -3.22 -19.12 -4.70
C PRO A 131 -1.99 -18.53 -4.00
N VAL A 132 -0.79 -18.90 -4.45
CA VAL A 132 0.44 -18.24 -3.99
C VAL A 132 0.48 -16.82 -4.57
N ARG A 133 0.45 -15.82 -3.69
CA ARG A 133 0.62 -14.41 -4.08
C ARG A 133 2.03 -14.18 -4.63
N TYR A 134 3.06 -14.51 -3.84
CA TYR A 134 4.45 -14.70 -4.27
C TYR A 134 5.33 -15.31 -3.16
N ARG A 135 6.43 -15.91 -3.59
CA ARG A 135 7.63 -16.17 -2.81
C ARG A 135 8.54 -14.94 -2.81
N LEU A 136 9.44 -14.83 -1.84
CA LEU A 136 10.44 -13.77 -1.73
C LEU A 136 11.85 -14.36 -1.78
N TYR A 137 12.80 -13.61 -2.36
CA TYR A 137 14.23 -13.89 -2.25
C TYR A 137 15.06 -12.60 -2.18
N ARG A 138 15.91 -12.47 -1.17
CA ARG A 138 16.90 -11.38 -1.03
C ARG A 138 18.20 -11.77 -1.75
N VAL A 139 18.67 -10.90 -2.65
CA VAL A 139 19.85 -11.14 -3.50
C VAL A 139 21.10 -10.57 -2.84
N ASP A 140 21.70 -11.26 -1.88
CA ASP A 140 22.97 -10.82 -1.25
C ASP A 140 24.24 -11.32 -1.97
N GLY A 141 24.06 -11.97 -3.14
CA GLY A 141 25.13 -12.45 -4.02
C GLY A 141 24.64 -13.58 -4.93
N PRO A 142 25.55 -14.18 -5.75
CA PRO A 142 25.25 -15.42 -6.46
C PRO A 142 24.92 -16.52 -5.45
N GLY A 143 23.81 -17.23 -5.66
CA GLY A 143 23.27 -18.15 -4.66
C GLY A 143 22.24 -19.12 -5.24
N GLU A 144 21.79 -20.05 -4.40
CA GLU A 144 20.81 -21.06 -4.77
C GLU A 144 19.54 -20.94 -3.91
N VAL A 145 18.39 -21.11 -4.54
CA VAL A 145 17.11 -21.31 -3.89
C VAL A 145 16.65 -22.74 -4.16
N HIS A 146 16.21 -23.44 -3.13
CA HIS A 146 15.65 -24.78 -3.22
C HIS A 146 14.21 -24.71 -2.73
N ASP A 147 13.26 -24.70 -3.66
CA ASP A 147 11.82 -24.57 -3.38
C ASP A 147 11.09 -25.91 -3.54
N VAL A 148 9.97 -26.04 -2.81
CA VAL A 148 8.96 -27.09 -3.05
C VAL A 148 7.66 -26.42 -3.44
N ILE A 149 7.02 -26.88 -4.52
CA ILE A 149 5.66 -26.48 -4.91
C ILE A 149 4.66 -27.37 -4.17
N THR A 150 3.65 -26.76 -3.54
CA THR A 150 2.68 -27.51 -2.71
C THR A 150 1.63 -28.22 -3.58
N ARG A 151 0.96 -27.49 -4.48
CA ARG A 151 0.01 -28.03 -5.47
C ARG A 151 -0.13 -27.07 -6.66
N TRP A 152 -0.79 -27.54 -7.71
CA TRP A 152 -1.34 -26.71 -8.79
C TRP A 152 -2.82 -26.45 -8.57
N ASN A 153 -3.33 -25.34 -9.11
CA ASN A 153 -4.76 -24.97 -9.09
C ASN A 153 -5.72 -26.04 -9.68
N ASP A 154 -5.23 -26.94 -10.53
CA ASP A 154 -5.96 -28.03 -11.19
C ASP A 154 -5.68 -29.44 -10.62
N THR A 155 -4.80 -29.56 -9.63
CA THR A 155 -4.49 -30.84 -8.95
C THR A 155 -5.24 -30.98 -7.62
N VAL A 156 -5.06 -32.11 -6.92
CA VAL A 156 -5.49 -32.30 -5.53
C VAL A 156 -4.27 -32.40 -4.62
N PHE A 157 -4.40 -32.00 -3.36
CA PHE A 157 -3.33 -32.16 -2.36
C PHE A 157 -3.81 -33.12 -1.27
N ASN A 158 -3.00 -34.14 -0.96
CA ASN A 158 -3.31 -35.19 0.02
C ASN A 158 -2.09 -35.57 0.88
N ASP A 159 -0.97 -34.86 0.70
CA ASP A 159 0.28 -35.12 1.40
C ASP A 159 0.26 -34.47 2.79
N PRO A 160 1.01 -34.98 3.78
CA PRO A 160 1.08 -34.34 5.09
C PRO A 160 1.79 -32.99 4.99
N THR A 161 1.49 -32.09 5.93
CA THR A 161 2.12 -30.77 6.03
C THR A 161 2.76 -30.56 7.39
N GLY A 162 3.71 -29.62 7.46
CA GLY A 162 4.17 -29.03 8.71
C GLY A 162 3.94 -27.52 8.72
N ARG A 163 4.41 -26.89 9.81
CA ARG A 163 4.19 -25.47 10.10
C ARG A 163 5.47 -24.78 10.56
N ILE A 164 5.51 -23.46 10.41
CA ILE A 164 6.52 -22.58 11.01
C ILE A 164 5.81 -21.65 12.01
N THR A 165 6.28 -21.63 13.25
CA THR A 165 5.90 -20.62 14.24
C THR A 165 7.11 -19.76 14.58
N GLY A 166 6.91 -18.50 14.93
CA GLY A 166 8.04 -17.70 15.36
C GLY A 166 7.69 -16.34 15.92
N THR A 167 8.75 -15.60 16.26
CA THR A 167 8.68 -14.19 16.63
C THR A 167 9.69 -13.36 15.85
N VAL A 168 9.38 -12.07 15.70
CA VAL A 168 10.25 -11.05 15.10
C VAL A 168 10.42 -9.90 16.08
N HIS A 169 11.67 -9.54 16.35
CA HIS A 169 12.03 -8.49 17.30
C HIS A 169 13.01 -7.48 16.72
N ASP A 170 12.98 -6.27 17.26
CA ASP A 170 14.00 -5.24 17.05
C ASP A 170 15.35 -5.72 17.65
N ALA A 171 16.40 -5.78 16.84
CA ALA A 171 17.71 -6.28 17.27
C ALA A 171 18.41 -5.39 18.32
N ALA A 172 18.08 -4.10 18.39
CA ALA A 172 18.73 -3.14 19.28
C ALA A 172 18.02 -2.97 20.63
N ASN A 173 16.70 -3.18 20.68
CA ASN A 173 15.89 -2.97 21.90
C ASN A 173 14.96 -4.13 22.28
N GLY A 174 14.85 -5.19 21.48
CA GLY A 174 14.12 -6.42 21.81
C GLY A 174 12.59 -6.32 21.77
N LYS A 175 12.02 -5.15 21.42
CA LYS A 175 10.56 -5.02 21.23
C LYS A 175 10.07 -5.94 20.11
N PRO A 176 8.85 -6.49 20.22
CA PRO A 176 8.21 -7.18 19.10
C PRO A 176 8.00 -6.22 17.92
N LEU A 177 8.08 -6.74 16.69
CA LEU A 177 7.76 -6.01 15.46
C LEU A 177 6.48 -6.56 14.84
N ALA A 178 5.45 -5.71 14.75
CA ALA A 178 4.19 -5.99 14.07
C ALA A 178 4.29 -5.69 12.56
N ASN A 179 3.32 -6.14 11.78
CA ASN A 179 3.19 -5.88 10.34
C ASN A 179 4.40 -6.31 9.46
N ILE A 180 5.34 -7.11 9.97
CA ILE A 180 6.42 -7.69 9.16
C ILE A 180 5.83 -8.82 8.31
N LEU A 181 6.02 -8.74 6.99
CA LEU A 181 5.64 -9.79 6.05
C LEU A 181 6.62 -10.95 6.17
N ILE A 182 6.11 -12.11 6.56
CA ILE A 182 6.83 -13.36 6.60
C ILE A 182 6.38 -14.21 5.42
N ALA A 183 7.33 -14.67 4.60
CA ALA A 183 7.06 -15.55 3.46
C ALA A 183 7.90 -16.82 3.55
N ALA A 184 7.29 -17.97 3.30
CA ALA A 184 7.98 -19.27 3.19
C ALA A 184 7.16 -20.24 2.32
N GLY A 185 7.78 -20.92 1.36
CA GLY A 185 7.13 -21.96 0.57
C GLY A 185 5.91 -21.51 -0.26
N GLY A 186 5.81 -20.21 -0.56
CA GLY A 186 4.65 -19.57 -1.19
C GLY A 186 3.57 -19.09 -0.21
N ALA A 187 3.59 -19.58 1.04
CA ALA A 187 2.73 -19.06 2.11
C ALA A 187 3.24 -17.69 2.58
N GLN A 188 2.30 -16.87 3.07
CA GLN A 188 2.57 -15.55 3.65
C GLN A 188 1.77 -15.37 4.93
N ALA A 189 2.35 -14.65 5.90
CA ALA A 189 1.69 -14.20 7.12
C ALA A 189 2.25 -12.83 7.54
N LEU A 190 1.47 -12.03 8.29
CA LEU A 190 1.93 -10.77 8.90
C LEU A 190 2.12 -10.95 10.40
N THR A 191 3.16 -10.33 10.98
CA THR A 191 3.37 -10.40 12.42
C THR A 191 2.33 -9.62 13.23
N THR A 192 1.90 -10.20 14.35
CA THR A 192 0.96 -9.62 15.30
C THR A 192 1.56 -8.47 16.11
N GLY A 193 0.73 -7.75 16.87
CA GLY A 193 1.17 -6.69 17.80
C GLY A 193 2.16 -7.13 18.89
N ASP A 194 2.27 -8.43 19.17
CA ASP A 194 3.28 -9.05 20.04
C ASP A 194 4.39 -9.79 19.27
N GLY A 195 4.52 -9.50 17.96
CA GLY A 195 5.64 -9.90 17.11
C GLY A 195 5.61 -11.34 16.65
N LYS A 196 4.54 -12.09 16.91
CA LYS A 196 4.42 -13.50 16.52
C LYS A 196 3.97 -13.63 15.08
N PHE A 197 4.35 -14.73 14.44
CA PHE A 197 3.78 -15.17 13.18
C PHE A 197 3.53 -16.68 13.18
N PHE A 198 2.67 -17.11 12.26
CA PHE A 198 2.29 -18.49 12.06
C PHE A 198 2.11 -18.76 10.57
N ILE A 199 2.80 -19.78 10.05
CA ILE A 199 2.66 -20.28 8.67
C ILE A 199 2.34 -21.77 8.77
N GLU A 200 1.26 -22.21 8.13
CA GLU A 200 0.66 -23.53 8.31
C GLU A 200 0.33 -24.15 6.96
N GLY A 201 0.59 -25.45 6.78
CA GLY A 201 0.35 -26.14 5.50
C GLY A 201 1.53 -26.22 4.55
N LEU A 202 2.76 -26.08 5.01
CA LEU A 202 3.93 -26.25 4.15
C LEU A 202 4.23 -27.74 3.92
N PRO A 203 4.54 -28.17 2.69
CA PRO A 203 4.98 -29.54 2.44
C PRO A 203 6.35 -29.78 3.12
N PRO A 204 6.69 -31.04 3.47
CA PRO A 204 8.00 -31.37 4.02
C PRO A 204 9.13 -30.98 3.06
N GLY A 205 10.18 -30.36 3.56
CA GLY A 205 11.25 -29.78 2.75
C GLY A 205 11.94 -28.61 3.45
N THR A 206 12.94 -28.00 2.82
CA THR A 206 13.52 -26.74 3.29
C THR A 206 12.94 -25.59 2.49
N HIS A 207 12.36 -24.61 3.17
CA HIS A 207 11.73 -23.44 2.55
C HIS A 207 12.56 -22.19 2.80
N ASN A 208 12.63 -21.29 1.82
CA ASN A 208 13.24 -19.97 2.02
C ASN A 208 12.32 -19.09 2.89
N LEU A 209 12.66 -18.92 4.16
CA LEU A 209 11.94 -18.09 5.13
C LEU A 209 12.50 -16.66 5.07
N VAL A 210 11.70 -15.74 4.54
CA VAL A 210 12.01 -14.31 4.43
C VAL A 210 11.15 -13.51 5.41
N ALA A 211 11.72 -12.49 6.05
CA ALA A 211 11.00 -11.47 6.81
C ALA A 211 11.30 -10.07 6.22
N TYR A 212 10.26 -9.31 5.94
CA TYR A 212 10.31 -8.09 5.11
C TYR A 212 9.40 -6.98 5.68
N SER A 213 9.93 -5.77 5.87
CA SER A 213 9.16 -4.62 6.36
C SER A 213 8.39 -3.96 5.22
N LEU A 214 7.07 -3.79 5.38
CA LEU A 214 6.19 -3.23 4.32
C LEU A 214 6.59 -1.81 3.88
N ASP A 215 7.19 -1.05 4.79
CA ASP A 215 7.66 0.33 4.60
C ASP A 215 9.19 0.44 4.46
N GLY A 216 9.91 -0.69 4.48
CA GLY A 216 11.37 -0.78 4.49
C GLY A 216 12.09 -0.34 5.78
N SER A 217 11.39 0.05 6.86
CA SER A 217 12.03 0.53 8.10
C SER A 217 12.91 -0.49 8.82
N TYR A 218 12.75 -1.78 8.52
CA TYR A 218 13.63 -2.83 9.00
C TYR A 218 14.23 -3.61 7.84
N GLY A 219 15.52 -3.93 7.96
CA GLY A 219 16.27 -4.68 6.94
C GLY A 219 15.68 -6.06 6.67
N THR A 220 15.74 -6.52 5.41
CA THR A 220 15.23 -7.84 5.02
C THR A 220 16.08 -8.95 5.63
N PHE A 221 15.43 -9.96 6.21
CA PHE A 221 16.07 -11.16 6.75
C PHE A 221 15.68 -12.39 5.91
N GLN A 222 16.60 -13.34 5.77
CA GLN A 222 16.41 -14.56 4.99
C GLN A 222 17.16 -15.74 5.61
N GLN A 223 16.50 -16.90 5.75
CA GLN A 223 17.15 -18.17 6.11
C GLN A 223 16.41 -19.38 5.52
N GLY A 224 17.10 -20.53 5.40
CA GLY A 224 16.43 -21.81 5.15
C GLY A 224 15.71 -22.31 6.41
N ALA A 225 14.45 -22.70 6.28
CA ALA A 225 13.65 -23.31 7.34
C ALA A 225 13.19 -24.72 6.93
N THR A 226 13.78 -25.75 7.52
CA THR A 226 13.37 -27.15 7.28
C THR A 226 12.08 -27.46 8.01
N VAL A 227 11.06 -27.89 7.27
CA VAL A 227 9.74 -28.33 7.75
C VAL A 227 9.64 -29.84 7.55
N ALA A 228 8.99 -30.53 8.48
CA ALA A 228 8.72 -31.96 8.41
C ALA A 228 7.22 -32.25 8.64
N SER A 229 6.78 -33.44 8.18
CA SER A 229 5.44 -33.99 8.40
C SER A 229 4.97 -33.76 9.84
N ASP A 230 3.81 -33.13 10.00
CA ASP A 230 3.09 -32.95 11.27
C ASP A 230 3.87 -32.16 12.35
N SER A 231 4.99 -31.54 11.96
CA SER A 231 5.95 -30.89 12.85
C SER A 231 5.83 -29.37 12.84
N ASN A 232 6.29 -28.75 13.93
CA ASN A 232 6.41 -27.30 14.07
C ASN A 232 7.89 -26.89 14.11
N THR A 233 8.32 -26.13 13.10
CA THR A 233 9.64 -25.53 13.04
C THR A 233 9.60 -24.14 13.67
N GLN A 234 10.31 -23.95 14.78
CA GLN A 234 10.34 -22.65 15.47
C GLN A 234 11.44 -21.74 14.92
N ALA A 235 11.09 -20.49 14.60
CA ALA A 235 12.01 -19.44 14.20
C ALA A 235 12.00 -18.26 15.19
N SER A 236 13.15 -17.63 15.39
CA SER A 236 13.32 -16.43 16.24
C SER A 236 14.14 -15.42 15.47
N ILE A 237 13.50 -14.40 14.93
CA ILE A 237 14.08 -13.44 13.99
C ILE A 237 14.38 -12.13 14.72
N GLN A 238 15.55 -11.54 14.42
CA GLN A 238 15.92 -10.20 14.87
C GLN A 238 16.19 -9.34 13.65
N LEU A 239 15.54 -8.18 13.56
CA LEU A 239 15.73 -7.22 12.46
C LEU A 239 16.39 -5.94 12.97
N SER A 240 17.34 -5.43 12.19
CA SER A 240 17.94 -4.11 12.42
C SER A 240 17.06 -3.03 11.80
N LEU A 241 16.83 -1.95 12.54
CA LEU A 241 16.17 -0.75 12.02
C LEU A 241 17.06 -0.10 10.94
N SER A 242 16.51 0.06 9.74
CA SER A 242 17.12 0.79 8.63
C SER A 242 17.06 2.29 8.93
N PRO A 243 18.20 3.02 8.98
CA PRO A 243 18.16 4.48 8.99
C PRO A 243 17.50 4.99 7.70
N ARG A 244 16.90 6.19 7.74
CA ARG A 244 16.34 6.84 6.56
C ARG A 244 17.24 7.98 6.08
N ILE A 245 17.30 8.17 4.78
CA ILE A 245 18.04 9.22 4.09
C ILE A 245 17.12 9.91 3.09
N ASP A 246 17.30 11.22 2.91
CA ASP A 246 16.47 11.98 1.98
C ASP A 246 17.03 11.84 0.55
N VAL A 247 16.18 11.36 -0.37
CA VAL A 247 16.45 11.22 -1.80
C VAL A 247 15.51 12.17 -2.56
N ALA A 248 16.09 13.03 -3.39
CA ALA A 248 15.32 13.90 -4.28
C ALA A 248 15.10 13.21 -5.64
N PHE A 249 13.87 13.22 -6.14
CA PHE A 249 13.55 12.79 -7.50
C PHE A 249 13.18 14.01 -8.32
N LEU A 250 13.90 14.21 -9.43
CA LEU A 250 13.65 15.22 -10.45
C LEU A 250 13.16 14.50 -11.70
N VAL A 251 12.00 14.88 -12.22
CA VAL A 251 11.29 14.11 -13.26
C VAL A 251 10.94 14.99 -14.45
N HIS A 252 11.52 14.67 -15.60
CA HIS A 252 11.17 15.27 -16.88
C HIS A 252 10.05 14.48 -17.53
N VAL A 253 9.00 15.18 -17.97
CA VAL A 253 7.79 14.60 -18.57
C VAL A 253 7.69 14.95 -20.05
N PRO A 254 7.06 14.12 -20.89
CA PRO A 254 6.98 14.35 -22.33
C PRO A 254 6.12 15.58 -22.68
N GLU A 255 6.38 16.19 -23.84
CA GLU A 255 5.58 17.30 -24.36
C GLU A 255 4.10 16.88 -24.48
N GLY A 256 3.19 17.78 -24.07
CA GLY A 256 1.75 17.47 -24.02
C GLY A 256 1.28 16.81 -22.72
N THR A 257 2.17 16.53 -21.77
CA THR A 257 1.76 16.23 -20.37
C THR A 257 0.96 17.41 -19.80
N PRO A 258 -0.25 17.19 -19.24
CA PRO A 258 -1.04 18.29 -18.66
C PRO A 258 -0.29 18.95 -17.48
N PRO A 259 -0.14 20.28 -17.44
CA PRO A 259 0.73 20.94 -16.45
C PRO A 259 0.13 21.07 -15.04
N THR A 260 -1.17 20.80 -14.86
CA THR A 260 -1.89 21.03 -13.59
C THR A 260 -2.51 19.76 -13.00
N VAL A 261 -2.01 18.58 -13.39
CA VAL A 261 -2.52 17.29 -12.87
C VAL A 261 -1.56 16.69 -11.85
N PRO A 262 -2.05 15.94 -10.85
CA PRO A 262 -1.21 15.27 -9.86
C PRO A 262 -0.42 14.13 -10.51
N LEU A 263 0.85 14.40 -10.83
CA LEU A 263 1.85 13.38 -11.13
C LEU A 263 2.17 12.61 -9.84
N ARG A 264 2.02 11.29 -9.85
CA ARG A 264 2.27 10.42 -8.69
C ARG A 264 3.49 9.53 -8.92
N MET A 265 4.11 9.09 -7.83
CA MET A 265 5.00 7.94 -7.83
C MET A 265 4.28 6.73 -7.21
N ALA A 266 4.05 5.70 -8.03
CA ALA A 266 3.66 4.39 -7.54
C ALA A 266 4.91 3.58 -7.20
N GLY A 267 4.92 2.82 -6.11
CA GLY A 267 6.07 1.98 -5.77
C GLY A 267 5.76 0.77 -4.89
N ASN A 268 6.78 -0.01 -4.57
CA ASN A 268 6.67 -1.29 -3.87
C ASN A 268 6.58 -1.19 -2.34
N LEU A 269 6.91 -0.05 -1.72
CA LEU A 269 6.74 0.17 -0.29
C LEU A 269 5.36 0.72 0.05
N SER A 270 4.88 0.53 1.28
CA SER A 270 3.59 1.05 1.73
C SER A 270 3.51 2.57 1.71
N THR A 271 4.63 3.25 1.95
CA THR A 271 4.77 4.71 1.81
C THR A 271 4.80 5.20 0.35
N LEU A 272 4.76 4.29 -0.62
CA LEU A 272 4.68 4.55 -2.06
C LEU A 272 3.36 4.01 -2.67
N GLY A 273 2.35 3.83 -1.82
CA GLY A 273 1.00 3.40 -2.20
C GLY A 273 0.76 1.88 -2.21
N ASN A 274 1.75 1.02 -1.91
CA ASN A 274 1.53 -0.43 -1.90
C ASN A 274 0.74 -0.88 -0.66
N THR A 275 -0.45 -1.44 -0.87
CA THR A 275 -1.29 -1.99 0.19
C THR A 275 -0.93 -3.43 0.57
N TYR A 276 -0.11 -4.11 -0.24
CA TYR A 276 0.18 -5.55 -0.15
C TYR A 276 -1.07 -6.46 -0.24
N ALA A 277 -2.21 -5.90 -0.66
CA ALA A 277 -3.49 -6.59 -0.78
C ALA A 277 -3.75 -7.11 -2.20
N ASN A 278 -4.70 -8.05 -2.31
CA ASN A 278 -5.33 -8.37 -3.59
C ASN A 278 -6.51 -7.41 -3.78
N LEU A 279 -6.27 -6.25 -4.40
CA LEU A 279 -7.30 -5.22 -4.63
C LEU A 279 -8.11 -5.50 -5.91
N SER A 280 -9.15 -4.70 -6.14
CA SER A 280 -10.05 -4.83 -7.29
C SER A 280 -9.25 -4.69 -8.60
N GLY A 281 -9.46 -5.61 -9.55
CA GLY A 281 -8.66 -5.69 -10.78
C GLY A 281 -7.31 -6.39 -10.65
N GLY A 282 -6.93 -6.90 -9.47
CA GLY A 282 -5.68 -7.66 -9.27
C GLY A 282 -4.42 -6.81 -9.09
N ILE A 283 -4.60 -5.50 -8.88
CA ILE A 283 -3.54 -4.56 -8.49
C ILE A 283 -3.30 -4.59 -6.98
N SER A 284 -2.28 -3.85 -6.52
CA SER A 284 -1.91 -3.77 -5.10
C SER A 284 -1.57 -2.35 -4.64
N THR A 285 -1.50 -1.39 -5.56
CA THR A 285 -1.25 0.03 -5.28
C THR A 285 -2.56 0.83 -5.31
N LEU A 286 -2.63 1.95 -4.58
CA LEU A 286 -3.77 2.87 -4.58
C LEU A 286 -3.35 4.31 -4.90
N ALA A 287 -4.03 4.95 -5.85
CA ALA A 287 -3.76 6.33 -6.25
C ALA A 287 -4.01 7.40 -5.15
N SER A 288 -4.77 7.07 -4.10
CA SER A 288 -4.96 7.91 -2.91
C SER A 288 -3.77 7.83 -1.94
N GLU A 289 -3.04 6.72 -1.95
CA GLU A 289 -1.95 6.41 -1.00
C GLU A 289 -0.55 6.68 -1.61
N MET A 290 -0.49 7.15 -2.86
CA MET A 290 0.75 7.47 -3.56
C MET A 290 1.22 8.91 -3.27
N PRO A 291 2.52 9.13 -3.03
CA PRO A 291 3.07 10.48 -2.99
C PRO A 291 2.93 11.20 -4.34
N THR A 292 2.55 12.48 -4.28
CA THR A 292 2.34 13.36 -5.45
C THR A 292 3.48 14.35 -5.57
N LEU A 293 4.01 14.52 -6.79
CA LEU A 293 5.13 15.40 -7.10
C LEU A 293 4.65 16.84 -7.33
N SER A 294 5.53 17.81 -7.04
CA SER A 294 5.27 19.24 -7.28
C SER A 294 5.86 19.70 -8.61
N LEU A 295 5.09 20.45 -9.41
CA LEU A 295 5.61 21.11 -10.61
C LEU A 295 6.66 22.17 -10.25
N LEU A 296 7.79 22.17 -10.96
CA LEU A 296 8.90 23.10 -10.79
C LEU A 296 8.90 24.22 -11.85
N PRO A 297 9.59 25.35 -11.63
CA PRO A 297 9.52 26.53 -12.51
C PRO A 297 10.04 26.35 -13.94
N ASP A 298 10.76 25.26 -14.21
CA ASP A 298 11.28 24.87 -15.54
C ASP A 298 10.34 23.91 -16.30
N GLY A 299 9.28 23.41 -15.67
CA GLY A 299 8.33 22.45 -16.24
C GLY A 299 8.60 20.99 -15.86
N SER A 300 9.69 20.70 -15.14
CA SER A 300 9.93 19.40 -14.52
C SER A 300 9.07 19.21 -13.25
N PHE A 301 9.08 18.00 -12.68
CA PHE A 301 8.40 17.69 -11.42
C PHE A 301 9.40 17.22 -10.36
N GLY A 302 9.18 17.62 -9.11
CA GLY A 302 10.09 17.31 -8.00
C GLY A 302 9.37 16.72 -6.78
N ILE A 303 10.06 15.80 -6.08
CA ILE A 303 9.71 15.36 -4.72
C ILE A 303 10.97 14.97 -3.94
N ILE A 304 10.95 15.12 -2.62
CA ILE A 304 11.96 14.57 -1.72
C ILE A 304 11.30 13.50 -0.85
N LEU A 305 11.88 12.31 -0.80
CA LEU A 305 11.38 11.16 -0.04
C LEU A 305 12.44 10.69 0.95
N SER A 306 12.06 10.53 2.22
CA SER A 306 12.94 10.00 3.26
C SER A 306 12.88 8.46 3.27
N LEU A 307 13.77 7.85 2.50
CA LEU A 307 13.74 6.42 2.16
C LEU A 307 14.71 5.60 3.05
N PRO A 308 14.42 4.32 3.37
CA PRO A 308 15.28 3.54 4.24
C PRO A 308 16.51 2.98 3.49
N ILE A 309 17.70 3.19 4.04
CA ILE A 309 18.99 2.73 3.49
C ILE A 309 18.97 1.21 3.23
N GLY A 310 19.52 0.77 2.10
CA GLY A 310 19.61 -0.63 1.69
C GLY A 310 18.32 -1.24 1.11
N SER A 311 17.25 -0.44 0.98
CA SER A 311 15.99 -0.85 0.35
C SER A 311 16.10 -0.96 -1.17
N ASP A 312 15.52 -2.01 -1.74
CA ASP A 312 15.22 -2.13 -3.17
C ASP A 312 13.89 -1.43 -3.47
N ILE A 313 13.94 -0.24 -4.06
CA ILE A 313 12.77 0.55 -4.41
C ILE A 313 12.41 0.24 -5.86
N ARG A 314 11.28 -0.41 -6.06
CA ARG A 314 10.64 -0.54 -7.39
C ARG A 314 9.58 0.53 -7.49
N TYR A 315 9.64 1.36 -8.53
CA TYR A 315 8.74 2.51 -8.66
C TYR A 315 8.46 2.85 -10.12
N LYS A 316 7.48 3.73 -10.33
CA LYS A 316 7.18 4.36 -11.63
C LYS A 316 6.37 5.63 -11.44
N PHE A 317 6.40 6.50 -12.45
CA PHE A 317 5.55 7.69 -12.50
C PHE A 317 4.22 7.41 -13.17
N THR A 318 3.16 8.10 -12.74
CA THR A 318 1.80 7.89 -13.27
C THR A 318 0.92 9.13 -13.13
N LEU A 319 -0.02 9.30 -14.07
CA LEU A 319 -1.12 10.27 -13.95
C LEU A 319 -2.41 9.63 -13.37
N GLY A 320 -2.37 8.32 -13.07
CA GLY A 320 -3.45 7.52 -12.50
C GLY A 320 -2.94 6.65 -11.34
N ASP A 321 -2.75 5.35 -11.59
CA ASP A 321 -2.18 4.38 -10.63
C ASP A 321 -1.02 3.57 -11.26
N GLY A 322 -0.62 2.45 -10.65
CA GLY A 322 0.49 1.62 -11.13
C GLY A 322 0.25 0.95 -12.49
N PHE A 323 -1.00 0.86 -12.95
CA PHE A 323 -1.43 0.26 -14.21
C PHE A 323 -2.00 1.31 -15.18
N TRP A 324 -2.98 2.10 -14.73
CA TRP A 324 -3.68 3.11 -15.52
C TRP A 324 -2.88 4.41 -15.58
N ASN A 325 -2.63 4.92 -16.79
CA ASN A 325 -1.76 6.08 -17.05
C ASN A 325 -0.35 5.98 -16.44
N ALA A 326 0.11 4.76 -16.16
CA ALA A 326 1.49 4.48 -15.78
C ALA A 326 2.44 4.78 -16.95
N GLU A 327 3.65 5.23 -16.65
CA GLU A 327 4.65 5.52 -17.68
C GLU A 327 5.00 4.31 -18.55
N ARG A 328 5.23 4.59 -19.83
CA ARG A 328 5.52 3.61 -20.88
C ARG A 328 6.82 3.95 -21.59
N SER A 329 7.50 2.93 -22.09
CA SER A 329 8.59 3.08 -23.05
C SER A 329 8.04 3.34 -24.45
N THR A 330 8.88 3.87 -25.34
CA THR A 330 8.51 4.22 -26.73
C THR A 330 8.08 3.02 -27.60
N ASP A 331 8.44 1.79 -27.24
CA ASP A 331 7.95 0.55 -27.86
C ASP A 331 6.60 0.07 -27.29
N GLY A 332 6.10 0.73 -26.24
CA GLY A 332 4.82 0.46 -25.61
C GLY A 332 4.86 -0.48 -24.41
N ALA A 333 6.02 -0.89 -23.89
CA ALA A 333 6.09 -1.72 -22.67
C ALA A 333 5.79 -0.91 -21.38
N PHE A 334 5.50 -1.61 -20.28
CA PHE A 334 5.43 -1.01 -18.94
C PHE A 334 6.85 -0.73 -18.44
N VAL A 335 7.12 0.50 -17.99
CA VAL A 335 8.37 0.84 -17.30
C VAL A 335 8.17 0.66 -15.80
N THR A 336 9.11 -0.03 -15.14
CA THR A 336 9.23 -0.13 -13.68
C THR A 336 10.69 0.10 -13.32
N ARG A 337 10.97 1.27 -12.74
CA ARG A 337 12.29 1.75 -12.36
C ARG A 337 12.78 1.05 -11.09
N GLN A 338 14.09 1.05 -10.89
CA GLN A 338 14.74 0.52 -9.70
C GLN A 338 15.75 1.53 -9.17
N ILE A 339 15.79 1.74 -7.85
CA ILE A 339 16.98 2.24 -7.16
C ILE A 339 17.26 1.39 -5.92
N LEU A 340 18.53 1.33 -5.54
CA LEU A 340 18.97 0.87 -4.22
C LEU A 340 19.33 2.10 -3.38
N VAL A 341 18.70 2.25 -2.21
CA VAL A 341 18.92 3.43 -1.36
C VAL A 341 20.32 3.36 -0.73
N GLY A 342 21.20 4.27 -1.15
CA GLY A 342 22.57 4.40 -0.62
C GLY A 342 22.64 4.99 0.79
N GLU A 343 23.86 5.20 1.30
CA GLU A 343 24.09 5.77 2.64
C GLU A 343 24.15 7.32 2.67
N GLU A 344 24.15 7.97 1.50
CA GLU A 344 24.25 9.42 1.34
C GLU A 344 23.00 10.00 0.64
N THR A 345 22.65 11.25 0.97
CA THR A 345 21.59 11.99 0.26
C THR A 345 21.97 12.21 -1.19
N SER A 346 21.04 11.99 -2.10
CA SER A 346 21.29 11.99 -3.54
C SER A 346 20.11 12.59 -4.34
N VAL A 347 20.36 12.87 -5.62
CA VAL A 347 19.34 13.24 -6.61
C VAL A 347 19.22 12.14 -7.66
N VAL A 348 18.00 11.66 -7.92
CA VAL A 348 17.67 10.78 -9.05
C VAL A 348 17.02 11.65 -10.12
N GLU A 349 17.56 11.65 -11.34
CA GLU A 349 17.03 12.41 -12.47
C GLU A 349 16.38 11.47 -13.50
N ASP A 350 15.05 11.42 -13.48
CA ASP A 350 14.24 10.50 -14.28
C ASP A 350 13.61 11.19 -15.50
N TYR A 351 13.49 10.45 -16.60
CA TYR A 351 12.89 10.90 -17.85
C TYR A 351 11.75 9.96 -18.26
N VAL A 352 10.51 10.44 -18.23
CA VAL A 352 9.32 9.70 -18.71
C VAL A 352 9.29 9.77 -20.24
N GLN A 353 9.24 8.63 -20.92
CA GLN A 353 9.25 8.61 -22.40
C GLN A 353 7.89 8.92 -23.01
N THR A 354 6.81 8.28 -22.54
CA THR A 354 5.44 8.49 -23.02
C THR A 354 4.40 8.01 -22.01
N TRP A 355 3.22 8.64 -22.01
CA TRP A 355 2.01 8.18 -21.31
C TRP A 355 1.13 7.28 -22.19
N SER A 356 1.27 7.39 -23.52
CA SER A 356 0.45 6.74 -24.54
C SER A 356 1.13 5.47 -25.10
N VAL A 357 0.34 4.56 -25.65
CA VAL A 357 0.81 3.34 -26.34
C VAL A 357 0.24 3.24 -27.76
N GLY A 358 1.08 2.87 -28.72
CA GLY A 358 0.66 2.55 -30.09
C GLY A 358 0.06 3.73 -30.87
N THR A 359 -1.00 3.46 -31.64
CA THR A 359 -1.75 4.47 -32.42
C THR A 359 -3.09 4.86 -31.78
N THR A 360 -3.45 4.25 -30.65
CA THR A 360 -4.72 4.51 -29.95
C THR A 360 -4.66 5.89 -29.30
N ALA A 361 -5.69 6.69 -29.49
CA ALA A 361 -5.74 8.08 -29.03
C ALA A 361 -6.42 8.20 -27.65
N PRO A 362 -6.03 9.18 -26.80
CA PRO A 362 -6.56 9.28 -25.44
C PRO A 362 -8.08 9.49 -25.37
N ILE A 363 -8.68 9.01 -24.28
CA ILE A 363 -10.10 9.22 -23.95
C ILE A 363 -10.18 10.28 -22.85
N THR A 364 -10.76 11.44 -23.17
CA THR A 364 -11.04 12.51 -22.21
C THR A 364 -12.44 12.34 -21.64
N PHE A 365 -12.53 12.13 -20.34
CA PHE A 365 -13.76 12.21 -19.56
C PHE A 365 -13.84 13.63 -18.97
N ASP A 366 -14.93 14.36 -19.23
CA ASP A 366 -15.16 15.74 -18.79
C ASP A 366 -16.55 15.81 -18.17
N ILE A 367 -16.63 15.97 -16.84
CA ILE A 367 -17.88 15.81 -16.10
C ILE A 367 -18.31 17.05 -15.34
N THR A 368 -19.62 17.22 -15.24
CA THR A 368 -20.27 18.10 -14.27
C THR A 368 -21.00 17.28 -13.20
N VAL A 369 -21.14 17.86 -11.99
CA VAL A 369 -21.82 17.26 -10.84
C VAL A 369 -22.86 18.25 -10.29
N PRO A 370 -23.83 17.84 -9.45
CA PRO A 370 -24.86 18.75 -8.97
C PRO A 370 -24.33 19.64 -7.82
N GLU A 371 -24.90 20.84 -7.67
CA GLU A 371 -24.49 21.86 -6.68
C GLU A 371 -24.56 21.38 -5.22
N ASN A 372 -25.30 20.30 -4.93
CA ASN A 372 -25.40 19.69 -3.60
C ASN A 372 -24.30 18.64 -3.30
N THR A 373 -23.28 18.51 -4.15
CA THR A 373 -22.12 17.65 -3.90
C THR A 373 -21.29 18.25 -2.75
N PRO A 374 -20.94 17.49 -1.70
CA PRO A 374 -20.13 18.02 -0.60
C PRO A 374 -18.78 18.55 -1.09
N PRO A 375 -18.37 19.77 -0.71
CA PRO A 375 -17.14 20.41 -1.22
C PRO A 375 -15.85 19.82 -0.65
N ASP A 376 -15.96 18.90 0.32
CA ASP A 376 -14.90 18.12 0.95
C ASP A 376 -14.80 16.67 0.43
N GLU A 377 -15.60 16.30 -0.58
CA GLU A 377 -15.56 14.98 -1.23
C GLU A 377 -15.01 15.06 -2.66
N ASP A 378 -13.81 14.51 -2.87
CA ASP A 378 -13.20 14.35 -4.20
C ASP A 378 -14.02 13.42 -5.11
N ILE A 379 -14.00 13.69 -6.42
CA ILE A 379 -14.67 12.85 -7.43
C ILE A 379 -13.69 11.89 -8.09
N TYR A 380 -14.10 10.63 -8.21
CA TYR A 380 -13.29 9.53 -8.72
C TYR A 380 -13.94 8.91 -9.96
N ILE A 381 -13.11 8.41 -10.87
CA ILE A 381 -13.50 7.53 -11.97
C ILE A 381 -13.02 6.10 -11.68
N GLN A 382 -13.85 5.10 -11.95
CA GLN A 382 -13.46 3.68 -11.87
C GLN A 382 -13.65 3.02 -13.22
N PHE A 383 -12.78 2.07 -13.56
CA PHE A 383 -12.77 1.38 -14.84
C PHE A 383 -13.10 -0.11 -14.70
N ASN A 384 -13.69 -0.69 -15.75
CA ASN A 384 -14.13 -2.07 -15.84
C ASN A 384 -13.75 -2.68 -17.21
N PRO A 385 -12.48 -3.05 -17.43
CA PRO A 385 -12.03 -3.75 -18.64
C PRO A 385 -12.26 -5.27 -18.59
N TYR A 386 -12.35 -5.86 -17.38
CA TYR A 386 -12.52 -7.31 -17.15
C TYR A 386 -13.09 -7.61 -15.74
N GLY A 387 -13.72 -6.61 -15.12
CA GLY A 387 -13.95 -6.48 -13.69
C GLY A 387 -13.52 -5.09 -13.22
N TRP A 388 -14.19 -4.54 -12.19
CA TRP A 388 -13.85 -3.22 -11.64
C TRP A 388 -12.40 -3.21 -11.09
N THR A 389 -11.60 -2.23 -11.50
CA THR A 389 -10.31 -1.91 -10.87
C THR A 389 -10.51 -1.00 -9.66
N GLU A 390 -9.45 -0.66 -8.93
CA GLU A 390 -9.55 0.44 -7.96
C GLU A 390 -9.90 1.78 -8.64
N PRO A 391 -10.54 2.73 -7.92
CA PRO A 391 -10.95 4.02 -8.45
C PRO A 391 -9.81 5.06 -8.39
N ILE A 392 -9.75 5.92 -9.40
CA ILE A 392 -8.71 6.94 -9.59
C ILE A 392 -9.29 8.34 -9.34
N PRO A 393 -8.62 9.23 -8.57
CA PRO A 393 -9.05 10.61 -8.38
C PRO A 393 -9.06 11.37 -9.72
N MET A 394 -10.19 12.00 -10.04
CA MET A 394 -10.29 12.91 -11.19
C MET A 394 -9.70 14.28 -10.85
N TRP A 395 -9.38 15.07 -11.86
CA TRP A 395 -8.75 16.38 -11.73
C TRP A 395 -9.81 17.47 -11.68
N GLN A 396 -9.93 18.18 -10.55
CA GLN A 396 -10.90 19.28 -10.41
C GLN A 396 -10.53 20.45 -11.33
N LEU A 397 -11.48 20.91 -12.14
CA LEU A 397 -11.34 22.06 -13.04
C LEU A 397 -12.07 23.30 -12.53
N SER A 398 -13.17 23.10 -11.81
CA SER A 398 -13.89 24.12 -11.04
C SER A 398 -14.74 23.46 -9.95
N GLU A 399 -15.41 24.27 -9.14
CA GLU A 399 -16.27 23.87 -8.00
C GLU A 399 -17.21 22.69 -8.32
N TYR A 400 -17.77 22.63 -9.54
CA TYR A 400 -18.70 21.59 -9.99
C TYR A 400 -18.28 20.88 -11.29
N ARG A 401 -16.99 20.87 -11.63
CA ARG A 401 -16.47 20.22 -12.86
C ARG A 401 -15.12 19.54 -12.65
N TRP A 402 -15.00 18.29 -13.11
CA TRP A 402 -13.78 17.48 -13.08
C TRP A 402 -13.47 16.92 -14.47
N ALA A 403 -12.22 16.56 -14.72
CA ALA A 403 -11.83 15.81 -15.90
C ALA A 403 -10.80 14.72 -15.58
N TYR A 404 -10.70 13.72 -16.47
CA TYR A 404 -9.63 12.73 -16.47
C TYR A 404 -9.31 12.35 -17.91
N ILE A 405 -8.04 12.26 -18.28
CA ILE A 405 -7.61 11.83 -19.62
C ILE A 405 -6.92 10.48 -19.48
N LEU A 406 -7.47 9.46 -20.12
CA LEU A 406 -6.93 8.10 -20.15
C LEU A 406 -6.06 7.91 -21.40
N TYR A 407 -4.76 7.71 -21.19
CA TYR A 407 -3.73 7.54 -22.22
C TYR A 407 -3.32 6.07 -22.41
N SER A 408 -3.32 5.27 -21.34
CA SER A 408 -2.86 3.87 -21.36
C SER A 408 -3.42 3.03 -20.21
N PRO A 409 -3.48 1.68 -20.34
CA PRO A 409 -3.16 0.88 -21.53
C PRO A 409 -4.42 0.58 -22.37
N ILE A 410 -4.90 1.61 -23.06
CA ILE A 410 -6.09 1.56 -23.94
C ILE A 410 -5.90 0.70 -25.20
N ASP A 411 -4.66 0.35 -25.52
CA ASP A 411 -4.25 -0.63 -26.53
C ASP A 411 -4.59 -2.08 -26.15
N MET A 412 -4.70 -2.38 -24.85
CA MET A 412 -5.01 -3.71 -24.33
C MET A 412 -6.51 -3.99 -24.22
N ILE A 413 -7.38 -3.05 -24.63
CA ILE A 413 -8.81 -3.00 -24.27
C ILE A 413 -9.69 -2.72 -25.50
N GLY A 414 -10.65 -3.60 -25.80
CA GLY A 414 -11.62 -3.40 -26.90
C GLY A 414 -12.95 -2.76 -26.49
N GLU A 415 -13.33 -2.91 -25.21
CA GLU A 415 -14.52 -2.33 -24.60
C GLU A 415 -14.16 -1.95 -23.16
N LEU A 416 -14.54 -0.74 -22.74
CA LEU A 416 -14.20 -0.19 -21.43
C LEU A 416 -15.46 0.26 -20.71
N GLY A 417 -15.84 -0.46 -19.66
CA GLY A 417 -16.82 0.03 -18.70
C GLY A 417 -16.21 1.12 -17.81
N TYR A 418 -17.01 2.12 -17.44
CA TYR A 418 -16.60 3.18 -16.51
C TYR A 418 -17.76 3.70 -15.65
N ARG A 419 -17.43 4.30 -14.50
CA ARG A 419 -18.39 5.02 -13.64
C ARG A 419 -17.73 6.12 -12.82
N TYR A 420 -18.56 6.95 -12.19
CA TYR A 420 -18.14 8.02 -11.28
C TYR A 420 -18.65 7.76 -9.86
N CYS A 421 -17.86 8.12 -8.84
CA CYS A 421 -18.25 8.07 -7.44
C CYS A 421 -17.57 9.16 -6.59
N ARG A 422 -18.15 9.46 -5.43
CA ARG A 422 -17.60 10.38 -4.43
C ARG A 422 -16.60 9.65 -3.51
N SER A 423 -15.51 10.32 -3.13
CA SER A 423 -14.50 9.89 -2.15
C SER A 423 -13.96 8.47 -2.34
N GLY A 424 -13.85 8.02 -3.60
CA GLY A 424 -13.42 6.66 -3.96
C GLY A 424 -14.37 5.54 -3.53
N GLN A 425 -15.57 5.84 -3.03
CA GLN A 425 -16.51 4.84 -2.50
C GLN A 425 -17.40 4.25 -3.62
N CYS A 426 -16.79 3.84 -4.72
CA CYS A 426 -17.46 3.24 -5.87
C CYS A 426 -18.13 1.91 -5.48
N GLY A 427 -19.38 1.73 -5.87
CA GLY A 427 -20.28 0.69 -5.38
C GLY A 427 -21.21 1.13 -4.23
N HIS A 428 -20.97 2.31 -3.65
CA HIS A 428 -21.75 2.88 -2.55
C HIS A 428 -22.15 4.34 -2.79
N ALA A 429 -21.24 5.20 -3.25
CA ALA A 429 -21.44 6.62 -3.51
C ALA A 429 -21.43 6.96 -5.02
N ASP A 430 -21.93 6.04 -5.84
CA ASP A 430 -21.94 6.13 -7.31
C ASP A 430 -22.84 7.24 -7.85
N ASP A 431 -22.56 7.69 -9.07
CA ASP A 431 -23.56 8.26 -9.98
C ASP A 431 -24.79 7.33 -10.05
N ALA A 432 -25.99 7.87 -9.86
CA ALA A 432 -27.24 7.12 -9.85
C ALA A 432 -27.58 6.41 -11.18
N ARG A 433 -26.88 6.72 -12.28
CA ARG A 433 -26.93 5.97 -13.55
C ARG A 433 -26.22 4.61 -13.47
N THR A 434 -25.29 4.42 -12.54
CA THR A 434 -24.39 3.25 -12.46
C THR A 434 -24.23 2.64 -11.05
N PRO A 435 -25.30 2.48 -10.24
CA PRO A 435 -25.18 2.19 -8.81
C PRO A 435 -24.79 0.74 -8.48
N GLY A 436 -23.98 0.58 -7.43
CA GLY A 436 -23.70 -0.71 -6.80
C GLY A 436 -22.62 -1.56 -7.47
N ALA A 437 -22.24 -2.67 -6.83
CA ALA A 437 -21.13 -3.51 -7.28
C ALA A 437 -21.37 -4.24 -8.61
N PHE A 438 -22.65 -4.49 -8.97
CA PHE A 438 -23.04 -5.32 -10.13
C PHE A 438 -23.43 -4.50 -11.38
N SER A 439 -23.25 -3.17 -11.35
CA SER A 439 -23.36 -2.31 -12.52
C SER A 439 -22.28 -2.67 -13.55
N SER A 440 -22.62 -2.63 -14.84
CA SER A 440 -21.63 -2.67 -15.94
C SER A 440 -20.81 -1.38 -16.05
N GLY A 441 -21.33 -0.29 -15.49
CA GLY A 441 -20.92 1.06 -15.83
C GLY A 441 -21.56 1.54 -17.14
N GLN A 442 -21.19 2.76 -17.55
CA GLN A 442 -21.32 3.22 -18.93
C GLN A 442 -20.21 2.59 -19.77
N ILE A 443 -20.40 2.48 -21.09
CA ILE A 443 -19.46 1.80 -21.99
C ILE A 443 -18.84 2.80 -22.97
N THR A 444 -17.53 2.66 -23.22
CA THR A 444 -16.81 3.32 -24.31
C THR A 444 -15.87 2.33 -25.03
N HIS A 445 -15.41 2.68 -26.23
CA HIS A 445 -14.51 1.85 -27.04
C HIS A 445 -13.27 2.66 -27.46
N PRO A 446 -12.04 2.24 -27.09
CA PRO A 446 -10.81 2.86 -27.58
C PRO A 446 -10.70 2.85 -29.11
N ASN A 447 -10.04 3.87 -29.68
CA ASN A 447 -9.89 4.03 -31.13
C ASN A 447 -8.67 4.91 -31.50
N GLU A 448 -8.44 5.12 -32.79
CA GLU A 448 -7.34 5.96 -33.32
C GLU A 448 -7.62 7.50 -33.29
N LYS A 449 -8.73 7.97 -32.68
CA LYS A 449 -9.19 9.36 -32.75
C LYS A 449 -9.79 9.85 -31.43
N ALA A 450 -9.00 10.68 -30.73
CA ALA A 450 -9.24 11.12 -29.36
C ALA A 450 -10.72 11.42 -29.06
N ILE A 451 -11.26 10.71 -28.07
CA ILE A 451 -12.69 10.75 -27.72
C ILE A 451 -12.88 11.75 -26.59
N GLY A 452 -13.75 12.73 -26.79
CA GLY A 452 -14.29 13.55 -25.70
C GLY A 452 -15.64 13.01 -25.25
N LEU A 453 -15.72 12.58 -24.00
CA LEU A 453 -16.96 12.18 -23.32
C LEU A 453 -17.35 13.31 -22.36
N THR A 454 -18.39 14.06 -22.72
CA THR A 454 -18.93 15.15 -21.89
C THR A 454 -20.17 14.64 -21.16
N ASP A 455 -20.02 14.45 -19.84
CA ASP A 455 -20.96 13.72 -18.99
C ASP A 455 -21.50 14.63 -17.87
N ALA A 456 -22.65 14.23 -17.30
CA ALA A 456 -23.24 14.93 -16.16
C ALA A 456 -23.75 13.90 -15.15
N VAL A 457 -23.28 14.01 -13.91
CA VAL A 457 -23.90 13.33 -12.77
C VAL A 457 -25.09 14.19 -12.35
N GLU A 458 -26.32 13.74 -12.62
CA GLU A 458 -27.51 14.49 -12.20
C GLU A 458 -27.80 14.31 -10.70
N THR A 459 -27.58 13.11 -10.17
CA THR A 459 -27.79 12.77 -8.75
C THR A 459 -26.79 11.71 -8.28
N TRP A 460 -26.41 11.80 -7.00
CA TRP A 460 -25.55 10.84 -6.34
C TRP A 460 -26.36 9.80 -5.57
N SER A 461 -25.96 8.54 -5.68
CA SER A 461 -26.50 7.44 -4.87
C SER A 461 -26.30 7.73 -3.38
N TRP A 462 -27.38 7.51 -2.62
CA TRP A 462 -27.45 7.63 -1.15
C TRP A 462 -27.10 9.02 -0.56
N LEU A 463 -26.97 10.07 -1.38
CA LEU A 463 -26.78 11.44 -0.91
C LEU A 463 -28.15 12.09 -0.63
N VAL A 464 -28.46 12.30 0.65
CA VAL A 464 -29.70 12.97 1.08
C VAL A 464 -29.43 14.47 1.24
N THR A 465 -30.13 15.29 0.46
CA THR A 465 -29.95 16.75 0.44
C THR A 465 -30.51 17.47 1.67
N GLU A 466 -31.65 17.02 2.19
CA GLU A 466 -32.26 17.57 3.41
C GLU A 466 -32.76 16.44 4.33
N LEU A 467 -32.38 16.50 5.60
CA LEU A 467 -33.09 15.79 6.67
C LEU A 467 -34.27 16.65 7.13
N PRO A 468 -35.49 16.09 7.32
CA PRO A 468 -36.63 16.87 7.78
C PRO A 468 -36.35 17.46 9.17
N GLN A 469 -36.55 18.77 9.32
CA GLN A 469 -36.31 19.44 10.61
C GLN A 469 -37.27 18.90 11.68
N VAL A 470 -36.71 18.29 12.71
CA VAL A 470 -37.46 17.80 13.89
C VAL A 470 -37.45 18.90 14.94
N ASP A 471 -38.49 19.72 14.95
CA ASP A 471 -38.72 20.74 15.99
C ASP A 471 -39.02 20.07 17.34
N VAL A 472 -37.98 19.83 18.16
CA VAL A 472 -38.07 19.26 19.52
C VAL A 472 -38.60 20.32 20.48
N THR A 473 -39.88 20.66 20.33
CA THR A 473 -40.58 21.61 21.19
C THR A 473 -40.83 21.03 22.60
N ASP A 474 -40.66 21.87 23.61
CA ASP A 474 -40.89 21.64 25.06
C ASP A 474 -40.16 20.49 25.79
N VAL A 475 -39.30 19.69 25.14
CA VAL A 475 -38.49 18.68 25.86
C VAL A 475 -37.31 19.33 26.58
N LYS A 476 -37.44 19.58 27.88
CA LYS A 476 -36.33 19.97 28.76
C LYS A 476 -35.33 18.82 28.93
N VAL A 477 -34.36 18.73 28.02
CA VAL A 477 -33.22 17.81 28.11
C VAL A 477 -32.46 18.07 29.41
N LYS A 478 -32.43 17.07 30.30
CA LYS A 478 -31.54 17.11 31.48
C LYS A 478 -30.10 16.91 31.01
N PRO A 479 -29.13 17.71 31.49
CA PRO A 479 -27.72 17.42 31.27
C PRO A 479 -27.39 15.98 31.68
N ARG A 480 -26.69 15.25 30.81
CA ARG A 480 -26.19 13.92 31.09
C ARG A 480 -25.02 14.02 32.08
N SER A 481 -24.79 12.96 32.85
CA SER A 481 -23.65 12.85 33.77
C SER A 481 -22.35 12.61 33.01
N THR A 482 -21.19 12.86 33.64
CA THR A 482 -19.86 12.83 32.99
C THR A 482 -19.37 11.43 32.60
N ASP A 483 -20.08 10.39 33.05
CA ASP A 483 -19.92 8.99 32.67
C ASP A 483 -20.77 8.58 31.44
N PHE A 484 -21.67 9.46 30.97
CA PHE A 484 -22.50 9.18 29.81
C PHE A 484 -21.68 9.08 28.52
N VAL A 485 -21.98 8.05 27.71
CA VAL A 485 -21.30 7.76 26.45
C VAL A 485 -22.13 8.30 25.28
N THR A 486 -21.50 9.15 24.47
CA THR A 486 -21.94 9.50 23.11
C THR A 486 -21.01 8.79 22.13
N GLY A 487 -21.30 7.51 21.91
CA GLY A 487 -20.46 6.61 21.12
C GLY A 487 -20.85 6.57 19.65
N PHE A 488 -19.85 6.55 18.78
CA PHE A 488 -19.98 6.14 17.37
C PHE A 488 -19.22 4.83 17.17
N GLU A 489 -19.74 3.96 16.31
CA GLU A 489 -19.08 2.70 15.91
C GLU A 489 -18.96 2.69 14.39
N PHE A 490 -17.77 2.39 13.87
CA PHE A 490 -17.55 2.24 12.44
C PHE A 490 -18.14 0.90 11.94
N LEU A 491 -18.43 0.81 10.64
CA LEU A 491 -18.91 -0.44 10.04
C LEU A 491 -17.84 -1.54 10.16
N PRO A 492 -18.22 -2.81 10.39
CA PRO A 492 -17.29 -3.93 10.58
C PRO A 492 -16.70 -4.45 9.26
N MET A 493 -16.11 -3.54 8.50
CA MET A 493 -15.48 -3.72 7.20
C MET A 493 -14.32 -2.72 7.08
N TYR A 494 -13.43 -2.92 6.13
CA TYR A 494 -12.26 -2.06 5.92
C TYR A 494 -11.89 -2.03 4.45
N HIS A 495 -11.34 -0.90 4.00
CA HIS A 495 -10.61 -0.79 2.74
C HIS A 495 -9.44 0.19 2.92
N PRO A 496 -8.25 -0.02 2.31
CA PRO A 496 -7.10 0.84 2.60
C PRO A 496 -7.29 2.31 2.17
N SER A 497 -8.13 2.59 1.16
CA SER A 497 -8.46 3.98 0.77
C SER A 497 -9.21 4.77 1.87
N TRP A 498 -9.62 4.13 2.96
CA TRP A 498 -10.30 4.80 4.08
C TRP A 498 -9.35 5.60 4.97
N ARG A 499 -8.04 5.37 4.91
CA ARG A 499 -7.03 6.06 5.75
C ARG A 499 -7.13 7.59 5.65
N GLY A 500 -7.24 8.13 4.44
CA GLY A 500 -7.33 9.57 4.19
C GLY A 500 -8.54 10.23 4.87
N PHE A 501 -9.65 9.49 5.03
CA PHE A 501 -10.91 10.02 5.55
C PHE A 501 -11.07 9.87 7.08
N TYR A 502 -10.23 9.10 7.77
CA TYR A 502 -10.36 8.92 9.22
C TYR A 502 -10.23 10.23 10.00
N THR A 503 -9.33 11.14 9.59
CA THR A 503 -9.13 12.42 10.28
C THR A 503 -10.38 13.29 10.26
N SER A 504 -11.03 13.45 9.10
CA SER A 504 -12.26 14.25 8.95
C SER A 504 -13.47 13.56 9.60
N ALA A 505 -13.60 12.23 9.46
CA ALA A 505 -14.66 11.47 10.12
C ALA A 505 -14.62 11.59 11.66
N LEU A 506 -13.41 11.53 12.25
CA LEU A 506 -13.24 11.72 13.69
C LEU A 506 -13.50 13.17 14.14
N GLN A 507 -13.15 14.16 13.31
CA GLN A 507 -13.47 15.56 13.57
C GLN A 507 -14.98 15.83 13.57
N ASP A 508 -15.72 15.28 12.60
CA ASP A 508 -17.18 15.41 12.55
C ASP A 508 -17.87 14.69 13.73
N ILE A 509 -17.37 13.51 14.13
CA ILE A 509 -17.82 12.84 15.36
C ILE A 509 -17.65 13.72 16.60
N ALA A 510 -16.48 14.36 16.75
CA ALA A 510 -16.23 15.29 17.86
C ALA A 510 -17.13 16.53 17.79
N ALA A 511 -17.32 17.11 16.59
CA ALA A 511 -18.19 18.27 16.36
C ALA A 511 -19.67 17.98 16.67
N ARG A 512 -20.15 16.75 16.40
CA ARG A 512 -21.49 16.27 16.76
C ARG A 512 -21.65 15.93 18.25
N GLY A 513 -20.62 16.13 19.07
CA GLY A 513 -20.65 15.87 20.52
C GLY A 513 -20.43 14.39 20.88
N GLY A 514 -19.82 13.60 19.99
CA GLY A 514 -19.28 12.28 20.32
C GLY A 514 -18.17 12.38 21.37
N ASN A 515 -18.08 11.38 22.25
CA ASN A 515 -17.03 11.28 23.26
C ASN A 515 -16.35 9.90 23.29
N GLN A 516 -16.80 8.97 22.43
CA GLN A 516 -16.20 7.66 22.24
C GLN A 516 -16.33 7.22 20.78
N VAL A 517 -15.29 6.55 20.27
CA VAL A 517 -15.32 5.85 18.98
C VAL A 517 -14.93 4.40 19.19
N ILE A 518 -15.70 3.51 18.58
CA ILE A 518 -15.49 2.07 18.57
C ILE A 518 -14.99 1.71 17.17
N PHE A 519 -13.77 1.20 17.10
CA PHE A 519 -13.17 0.70 15.87
C PHE A 519 -13.29 -0.83 15.82
N PRO A 520 -13.95 -1.40 14.80
CA PRO A 520 -13.86 -2.82 14.52
C PRO A 520 -12.40 -3.22 14.22
N SER A 521 -11.86 -4.11 15.04
CA SER A 521 -10.55 -4.75 14.84
C SER A 521 -10.83 -6.16 14.35
N SER A 522 -10.60 -6.40 13.06
CA SER A 522 -10.92 -7.68 12.40
C SER A 522 -9.68 -8.50 12.08
N TRP A 523 -9.85 -9.82 12.15
CA TRP A 523 -8.92 -10.82 11.64
C TRP A 523 -9.73 -11.81 10.82
N THR A 524 -9.16 -12.39 9.77
CA THR A 524 -9.88 -13.28 8.86
C THR A 524 -9.50 -14.73 9.12
N PHE A 525 -10.51 -15.62 9.16
CA PHE A 525 -10.28 -17.06 9.15
C PHE A 525 -9.87 -17.51 7.74
N THR A 526 -8.57 -17.52 7.46
CA THR A 526 -8.02 -17.81 6.13
C THR A 526 -7.95 -19.29 5.80
N ARG A 527 -7.94 -20.15 6.83
CA ARG A 527 -7.92 -21.61 6.70
C ARG A 527 -8.92 -22.25 7.66
N LEU A 528 -9.51 -23.37 7.24
CA LEU A 528 -10.49 -24.15 8.01
C LEU A 528 -9.87 -25.29 8.82
N ASP A 529 -8.86 -25.98 8.28
CA ASP A 529 -8.32 -27.21 8.88
C ASP A 529 -6.78 -27.34 8.74
N PRO A 530 -6.00 -27.16 9.84
CA PRO A 530 -6.44 -26.58 11.10
C PRO A 530 -6.89 -25.11 10.90
N PRO A 531 -7.68 -24.54 11.84
CA PRO A 531 -8.17 -23.18 11.72
C PRO A 531 -7.02 -22.16 11.89
N VAL A 532 -6.93 -21.19 10.97
CA VAL A 532 -5.97 -20.07 11.03
C VAL A 532 -6.73 -18.76 11.06
N LEU A 533 -6.43 -17.89 12.03
CA LEU A 533 -6.99 -16.55 12.18
C LEU A 533 -5.85 -15.52 12.09
N GLU A 534 -5.80 -14.75 11.02
CA GLU A 534 -4.69 -13.85 10.70
C GLU A 534 -5.17 -12.51 10.10
N PRO A 535 -4.38 -11.42 10.18
CA PRO A 535 -4.75 -10.16 9.54
C PRO A 535 -4.42 -10.21 8.04
N VAL A 536 -5.44 -10.05 7.21
CA VAL A 536 -5.32 -10.04 5.74
C VAL A 536 -5.29 -8.60 5.23
N ALA A 537 -4.18 -8.22 4.60
CA ALA A 537 -4.02 -6.89 4.00
C ALA A 537 -5.15 -6.59 3.02
N GLY A 538 -5.73 -5.39 3.12
CA GLY A 538 -6.88 -4.96 2.33
C GLY A 538 -8.25 -5.37 2.86
N GLN A 539 -8.35 -6.44 3.67
CA GLN A 539 -9.61 -6.88 4.30
C GLN A 539 -9.68 -6.52 5.79
N ASN A 540 -8.53 -6.39 6.44
CA ASN A 540 -8.40 -6.07 7.85
C ASN A 540 -7.49 -4.83 8.02
N PRO A 541 -7.80 -3.92 8.96
CA PRO A 541 -6.89 -2.82 9.30
C PRO A 541 -5.60 -3.39 9.91
N LEU A 542 -4.46 -2.97 9.39
CA LEU A 542 -3.16 -3.41 9.88
C LEU A 542 -2.78 -2.68 11.18
N TRP A 543 -1.73 -3.15 11.88
CA TRP A 543 -1.36 -2.59 13.19
C TRP A 543 -1.14 -1.06 13.18
N ASP A 544 -0.47 -0.55 12.15
CA ASP A 544 -0.20 0.88 11.98
C ASP A 544 -1.45 1.70 11.63
N ASP A 545 -2.44 1.10 10.93
CA ASP A 545 -3.75 1.72 10.68
C ASP A 545 -4.46 1.91 12.03
N ILE A 546 -4.61 0.82 12.80
CA ILE A 546 -5.32 0.82 14.09
C ILE A 546 -4.64 1.79 15.05
N THR A 547 -3.31 1.74 15.19
CA THR A 547 -2.59 2.58 16.16
C THR A 547 -2.59 4.06 15.78
N THR A 548 -2.47 4.39 14.48
CA THR A 548 -2.61 5.77 13.98
C THR A 548 -4.01 6.33 14.22
N THR A 549 -5.07 5.62 13.82
CA THR A 549 -6.46 6.10 13.99
C THR A 549 -6.84 6.21 15.49
N VAL A 550 -6.34 5.29 16.33
CA VAL A 550 -6.49 5.36 17.79
C VAL A 550 -5.71 6.53 18.42
N ALA A 551 -4.63 7.02 17.80
CA ALA A 551 -3.94 8.24 18.23
C ALA A 551 -4.74 9.49 17.82
N GLN A 552 -5.13 9.61 16.54
CA GLN A 552 -5.96 10.71 16.01
C GLN A 552 -7.24 10.94 16.84
N ALA A 553 -7.92 9.86 17.24
CA ALA A 553 -9.10 9.94 18.09
C ALA A 553 -8.81 10.54 19.47
N LYS A 554 -7.67 10.18 20.09
CA LYS A 554 -7.27 10.70 21.42
C LYS A 554 -6.87 12.18 21.37
N ASP A 555 -6.24 12.62 20.28
CA ASP A 555 -5.88 14.03 20.08
C ASP A 555 -7.14 14.91 19.96
N LEU A 556 -8.22 14.35 19.40
CA LEU A 556 -9.58 14.93 19.39
C LEU A 556 -10.35 14.72 20.72
N ASN A 557 -9.70 14.24 21.78
CA ASN A 557 -10.25 13.93 23.11
C ASN A 557 -11.35 12.84 23.12
N LEU A 558 -11.46 12.04 22.06
CA LEU A 558 -12.38 10.91 21.97
C LEU A 558 -11.78 9.69 22.68
N LYS A 559 -12.61 8.94 23.44
CA LYS A 559 -12.22 7.63 23.95
C LYS A 559 -12.17 6.64 22.79
N ALA A 560 -11.02 6.02 22.53
CA ALA A 560 -10.94 4.92 21.58
C ALA A 560 -11.25 3.58 22.26
N ALA A 561 -12.07 2.75 21.62
CA ALA A 561 -12.28 1.34 21.97
C ALA A 561 -12.11 0.46 20.74
N LEU A 562 -11.67 -0.78 20.93
CA LEU A 562 -11.56 -1.79 19.87
C LEU A 562 -12.63 -2.86 20.07
N HIS A 563 -13.39 -3.17 19.02
CA HIS A 563 -14.33 -4.28 18.97
C HIS A 563 -13.72 -5.41 18.14
N ALA A 564 -13.30 -6.49 18.79
CA ALA A 564 -12.71 -7.64 18.11
C ALA A 564 -13.79 -8.46 17.38
N ILE A 565 -13.76 -8.50 16.05
CA ILE A 565 -14.74 -9.22 15.22
C ILE A 565 -14.01 -10.13 14.22
N PRO A 566 -14.09 -11.47 14.35
CA PRO A 566 -13.54 -12.37 13.34
C PRO A 566 -14.38 -12.33 12.05
N HIS A 567 -13.70 -12.16 10.92
CA HIS A 567 -14.26 -12.29 9.58
C HIS A 567 -14.17 -13.75 9.12
N PHE A 568 -15.26 -14.28 8.58
CA PHE A 568 -15.34 -15.66 8.08
C PHE A 568 -15.50 -15.65 6.54
N PRO A 569 -14.79 -16.52 5.80
CA PRO A 569 -14.82 -16.54 4.34
C PRO A 569 -16.13 -17.13 3.76
N THR A 570 -17.01 -17.65 4.62
CA THR A 570 -18.36 -18.11 4.30
C THR A 570 -19.30 -17.74 5.47
N ALA A 571 -20.61 -17.95 5.31
CA ALA A 571 -21.56 -17.74 6.41
C ALA A 571 -21.14 -18.52 7.67
N VAL A 572 -21.20 -17.87 8.84
CA VAL A 572 -20.65 -18.37 10.11
C VAL A 572 -21.13 -19.80 10.42
N ASP A 573 -22.43 -20.06 10.30
CA ASP A 573 -23.01 -21.39 10.54
C ASP A 573 -22.50 -22.46 9.56
N ALA A 574 -22.18 -22.08 8.31
CA ALA A 574 -21.63 -22.98 7.31
C ALA A 574 -20.16 -23.32 7.61
N TRP A 575 -19.34 -22.32 7.95
CA TRP A 575 -17.94 -22.50 8.37
C TRP A 575 -17.85 -23.42 9.59
N TRP A 576 -18.68 -23.17 10.62
CA TRP A 576 -18.76 -24.04 11.80
C TRP A 576 -19.32 -25.42 11.51
N SER A 577 -20.13 -25.59 10.46
CA SER A 577 -20.68 -26.90 10.07
C SER A 577 -19.70 -27.75 9.26
N SER A 578 -18.88 -27.12 8.41
CA SER A 578 -17.85 -27.81 7.61
C SER A 578 -16.55 -28.08 8.38
N ALA A 579 -16.26 -27.32 9.44
CA ALA A 579 -15.11 -27.53 10.32
C ALA A 579 -15.07 -28.98 10.88
N PRO A 580 -13.94 -29.71 10.77
CA PRO A 580 -13.80 -31.08 11.30
C PRO A 580 -14.08 -31.20 12.81
N ARG A 581 -13.59 -30.23 13.60
CA ARG A 581 -13.84 -30.14 15.07
C ARG A 581 -13.49 -31.42 15.84
N ASP A 582 -12.48 -32.14 15.37
CA ASP A 582 -11.88 -33.26 16.08
C ASP A 582 -10.87 -32.77 17.15
N PHE A 583 -10.14 -33.69 17.79
CA PHE A 583 -9.17 -33.32 18.82
C PHE A 583 -8.02 -32.45 18.29
N ALA A 584 -7.51 -32.71 17.09
CA ALA A 584 -6.40 -31.94 16.52
C ALA A 584 -6.87 -30.53 16.13
N TRP A 585 -8.08 -30.42 15.55
CA TRP A 585 -8.73 -29.16 15.23
C TRP A 585 -8.91 -28.27 16.45
N TRP A 586 -9.43 -28.80 17.56
CA TRP A 586 -9.59 -28.04 18.81
C TRP A 586 -8.26 -27.68 19.48
N VAL A 587 -7.22 -28.50 19.35
CA VAL A 587 -5.86 -28.19 19.84
C VAL A 587 -5.20 -27.05 19.06
N SER A 588 -5.66 -26.74 17.85
CA SER A 588 -5.22 -25.56 17.08
C SER A 588 -6.15 -24.36 17.21
N TRP A 589 -7.29 -24.49 17.92
CA TRP A 589 -8.26 -23.42 18.15
C TRP A 589 -8.04 -22.67 19.49
N PHE A 590 -7.40 -23.31 20.47
CA PHE A 590 -7.20 -22.81 21.84
C PHE A 590 -5.74 -22.53 22.19
#